data_AF-A0A966TF07-F1
#
_entry.id   AF-A0A966TF07-F1
#
_cell.length_a   1.000
_cell.length_b   1.000
_cell.length_c   1.000
_cell.angle_alpha   90.00
_cell.angle_beta   90.00
_cell.angle_gamma   90.00
#
_symmetry.space_group_name_H-M   'P 1'
#
loop_
_entity.id
_entity.type
_entity.pdbx_description
1 polymer ?
#
loop_
_entity_poly.entity_id
_entity_poly.type
_entity_poly.pdbx_seq_one_letter_code
_entity_poly.pdbx_strand_id
1 'polypeptide(L)' 'MIILTGGAGMIGSVIAWHLNTILDRKDIIIVDDIQHPDQWNNLSKRTYIDYLDKDDLFPWLEKKHDI' A
#
# COMPACT_ATOMS: atom_id res chain seq x y z
N MET A 1 -9.92 3.63 6.11
CA MET A 1 -8.54 3.56 5.61
C MET A 1 -7.97 2.18 5.89
N ILE A 2 -7.25 1.57 4.94
CA ILE A 2 -6.57 0.28 5.09
C ILE A 2 -5.07 0.49 4.87
N ILE A 3 -4.24 0.01 5.80
CA ILE A 3 -2.79 -0.04 5.61
C ILE A 3 -2.44 -1.43 5.10
N LEU A 4 -1.80 -1.51 3.93
CA LEU A 4 -1.42 -2.76 3.28
C LEU A 4 0.11 -2.87 3.21
N THR A 5 0.68 -3.61 4.15
CA THR A 5 2.12 -3.93 4.19
C THR A 5 2.47 -5.00 3.15
N GLY A 6 3.63 -4.89 2.51
CA GLY A 6 4.04 -5.80 1.44
C GLY A 6 3.19 -5.66 0.17
N GLY A 7 2.60 -4.48 -0.05
CA GLY A 7 1.63 -4.23 -1.11
C GLY A 7 2.18 -4.29 -2.55
N ALA A 8 3.47 -4.03 -2.74
CA ALA A 8 4.19 -4.21 -4.01
C ALA A 8 4.65 -5.65 -4.24
N GLY A 9 4.55 -6.53 -3.22
CA GLY A 9 4.79 -7.96 -3.35
C GLY A 9 3.74 -8.70 -4.19
N MET A 10 4.01 -9.98 -4.49
CA MET A 10 3.10 -10.82 -5.28
C MET A 10 1.70 -10.90 -4.66
N ILE A 11 1.61 -11.23 -3.37
CA ILE A 11 0.31 -11.38 -2.69
C ILE A 11 -0.32 -10.02 -2.41
N GLY A 12 0.47 -9.06 -1.92
CA GLY A 12 -0.03 -7.72 -1.58
C GLY A 12 -0.67 -7.03 -2.78
N SER A 13 -0.08 -7.14 -3.97
CA SER A 13 -0.62 -6.51 -5.19
C SER A 13 -1.93 -7.13 -5.69
N VAL A 14 -2.15 -8.42 -5.42
CA VAL A 14 -3.43 -9.12 -5.68
C VAL A 14 -4.48 -8.73 -4.64
N ILE A 15 -4.09 -8.54 -3.38
CA ILE A 15 -5.00 -8.01 -2.35
C ILE A 15 -5.40 -6.57 -2.70
N ALA A 16 -4.45 -5.71 -3.07
CA ALA A 16 -4.73 -4.35 -3.54
C ALA A 16 -5.70 -4.36 -4.73
N TRP A 17 -5.52 -5.28 -5.68
CA TRP A 17 -6.45 -5.47 -6.81
C TRP A 17 -7.85 -5.83 -6.33
N HIS A 18 -7.96 -6.80 -5.43
CA HIS A 18 -9.25 -7.27 -4.90
C HIS A 18 -9.97 -6.14 -4.16
N LEU A 19 -9.25 -5.39 -3.33
CA LEU A 19 -9.78 -4.22 -2.63
C LEU A 19 -10.30 -3.17 -3.63
N ASN A 20 -9.51 -2.83 -4.65
CA ASN A 20 -9.92 -1.84 -5.65
C ASN A 20 -11.09 -2.27 -6.53
N THR A 21 -11.15 -3.54 -6.94
CA THR A 21 -12.07 -4.00 -7.99
C THR A 21 -13.31 -4.70 -7.48
N ILE A 22 -13.17 -5.55 -6.45
CA ILE A 22 -14.27 -6.35 -5.93
C ILE A 22 -15.00 -5.60 -4.82
N LEU A 23 -14.25 -4.88 -3.98
CA LEU A 23 -14.81 -4.14 -2.84
C LEU A 23 -14.95 -2.62 -3.09
N ASP A 24 -14.51 -2.13 -4.25
CA ASP A 24 -14.45 -0.71 -4.63
C ASP A 24 -13.78 0.19 -3.57
N ARG A 25 -12.79 -0.34 -2.84
CA ARG A 25 -12.02 0.36 -1.82
C ARG A 25 -10.77 0.98 -2.42
N LYS A 26 -10.62 2.28 -2.24
CA LYS A 26 -9.50 3.10 -2.76
C LYS A 26 -8.73 3.81 -1.65
N ASP A 27 -9.24 3.75 -0.42
CA ASP A 27 -8.64 4.34 0.78
C ASP A 27 -7.54 3.45 1.38
N ILE A 28 -6.58 3.08 0.52
CA ILE A 28 -5.49 2.17 0.83
C ILE A 28 -4.20 2.98 0.92
N ILE A 29 -3.38 2.73 1.94
CA ILE A 29 -1.99 3.16 1.99
C ILE A 29 -1.13 1.91 1.81
N ILE A 30 -0.28 1.90 0.80
CA ILE A 30 0.67 0.82 0.57
C ILE A 30 1.91 1.08 1.41
N VAL A 31 2.40 0.07 2.10
CA VAL A 31 3.70 0.10 2.78
C VAL A 31 4.55 -1.03 2.23
N ASP A 32 5.74 -0.74 1.72
CA ASP A 32 6.64 -1.78 1.24
C ASP A 32 8.12 -1.37 1.33
N ASP A 33 8.99 -2.33 1.03
CA ASP A 33 10.43 -2.18 0.85
C ASP A 33 10.75 -2.51 -0.61
N ILE A 34 10.81 -1.49 -1.47
CA ILE A 34 11.08 -1.69 -2.90
C ILE A 34 12.57 -1.98 -3.09
N GLN A 35 12.89 -3.26 -3.26
CA GLN A 35 14.23 -3.76 -3.52
C GLN A 35 14.57 -3.77 -5.02
N HIS A 36 13.56 -3.87 -5.88
CA HIS A 36 13.72 -3.87 -7.34
C HIS A 36 12.73 -2.93 -8.03
N PRO A 37 13.18 -2.12 -9.01
CA PRO A 37 12.32 -1.19 -9.74
C PRO A 37 11.07 -1.84 -10.35
N ASP A 38 11.16 -3.12 -10.75
CA ASP A 38 10.04 -3.85 -11.35
C ASP A 38 8.85 -4.06 -10.40
N GLN A 39 9.05 -3.96 -9.09
CA GLN A 39 7.96 -4.08 -8.10
C GLN A 39 6.95 -2.93 -8.24
N TRP A 40 7.36 -1.77 -8.75
CA TRP A 40 6.43 -0.67 -9.05
C TRP A 40 5.37 -1.06 -10.10
N ASN A 41 5.69 -1.99 -11.00
CA ASN A 41 4.73 -2.48 -11.99
C ASN A 41 3.53 -3.16 -11.32
N ASN A 42 3.72 -3.78 -10.16
CA ASN A 42 2.65 -4.42 -9.38
C ASN A 42 1.67 -3.38 -8.81
N LEU A 43 2.13 -2.16 -8.54
CA LEU A 43 1.33 -1.05 -8.02
C LEU A 43 0.75 -0.15 -9.12
N SER A 44 1.37 -0.09 -10.30
CA SER A 44 1.02 0.84 -11.39
C SER A 44 -0.46 0.81 -11.82
N LYS A 45 -1.13 -0.34 -11.65
CA LYS A 45 -2.55 -0.55 -12.00
C LYS A 45 -3.47 -0.53 -10.78
N ARG A 46 -3.01 -0.06 -9.63
CA ARG A 46 -3.75 -0.02 -8.36
C ARG A 46 -4.06 1.43 -8.00
N THR A 47 -5.15 1.62 -7.29
CA THR A 47 -5.56 2.90 -6.73
C THR A 47 -5.33 2.87 -5.23
N TYR A 48 -4.47 3.76 -4.76
CA TYR A 48 -4.11 3.94 -3.37
C TYR A 48 -3.91 5.43 -3.10
N ILE A 49 -4.07 5.84 -1.85
CA ILE A 49 -3.91 7.23 -1.42
C ILE A 49 -2.44 7.61 -1.43
N ASP A 50 -1.61 6.74 -0.87
CA ASP A 50 -0.19 7.01 -0.68
C ASP A 50 0.63 5.72 -0.60
N TYR A 51 1.93 5.87 -0.82
CA TYR A 51 2.93 4.84 -0.61
C TYR A 51 3.89 5.31 0.48
N LEU A 52 4.15 4.45 1.46
CA LEU A 52 5.15 4.68 2.51
C LEU A 52 6.26 3.63 2.37
N ASP A 53 7.50 4.07 2.56
CA ASP A 53 8.58 3.14 2.82
C ASP A 53 8.36 2.42 4.16
N LYS A 54 8.86 1.19 4.30
CA LYS A 54 8.75 0.41 5.54
C LYS A 54 9.22 1.20 6.77
N ASP A 55 10.23 2.03 6.62
CA ASP A 55 10.87 2.75 7.73
C ASP A 55 10.06 3.99 8.13
N ASP A 56 9.18 4.46 7.25
CA ASP A 56 8.31 5.63 7.49
C ASP A 56 7.00 5.28 8.19
N LEU A 57 6.62 4.00 8.27
CA LEU A 57 5.31 3.58 8.78
C LEU A 57 5.05 4.02 10.23
N PHE A 58 5.97 3.70 11.15
CA PHE A 58 5.77 4.04 12.57
C PHE A 58 5.84 5.56 12.82
N PRO A 59 6.82 6.30 12.28
CA PRO A 59 6.80 7.77 12.36
C PRO A 59 5.53 8.40 11.80
N TRP A 60 4.97 7.82 10.73
CA TRP A 60 3.71 8.27 10.15
C TRP A 60 2.51 8.01 11.08
N LEU A 61 2.44 6.82 11.70
CA LEU A 61 1.39 6.46 12.67
C LEU A 61 1.41 7.33 13.93
N GLU A 62 2.60 7.64 14.44
CA GLU A 62 2.75 8.52 15.62
C GLU A 62 2.23 9.93 15.36
N LYS A 63 2.50 10.49 14.17
CA LYS A 63 1.96 11.79 13.74
C LYS A 63 0.44 11.78 13.55
N LYS A 64 -0.17 10.60 13.47
CA LYS A 64 -1.59 10.38 13.23
C LYS A 64 -2.34 9.90 14.48
N HIS A 65 -1.85 10.19 15.69
CA HIS A 65 -2.46 9.83 16.98
C HIS A 65 -3.90 10.35 17.24
N ASP A 66 -4.58 10.91 16.25
CA ASP A 66 -5.91 11.54 16.34
C ASP A 66 -6.90 10.97 15.29
N ILE A 67 -6.67 9.73 14.80
CA ILE A 67 -7.60 9.00 13.90
C ILE A 67 -8.44 8.00 14.69
#